data_AF-A0A3C1PNN2-F1
#
_entry.id   AF-A0A3C1PNN2-F1
#
_cell.length_a   1.000
_cell.length_b   1.000
_cell.length_c   1.000
_cell.angle_alpha   90.00
_cell.angle_beta   90.00
_cell.angle_gamma   90.00
#
_symmetry.space_group_name_H-M   'P 1'
#
loop_
_entity.id
_entity.type
_entity.pdbx_description
1 polymer ?
#
loop_
_entity_poly.entity_id
_entity_poly.type
_entity_poly.pdbx_seq_one_letter_code
_entity_poly.pdbx_strand_id
1 'polypeptide(L)' 'MSIPRVILAIIFPPLAVIDRGCGSVLIILLLTIAGWVPGVIGALVILNRRNDWD' A
#
# COMPACT_ATOMS: atom_id res chain seq x y z
N MET A 1 -4.82 -13.19 2.37
CA MET A 1 -3.68 -12.36 1.93
C MET A 1 -2.40 -13.16 2.00
N SER A 2 -1.68 -13.30 0.89
CA SER A 2 -0.36 -13.90 0.94
C SER A 2 0.59 -12.96 1.69
N ILE A 3 1.16 -13.43 2.79
CA ILE A 3 2.20 -12.76 3.60
C ILE A 3 3.28 -12.03 2.77
N PRO A 4 3.77 -12.55 1.62
CA PRO A 4 4.71 -11.81 0.77
C PRO A 4 4.22 -10.44 0.30
N ARG A 5 2.92 -10.24 0.07
CA ARG A 5 2.36 -8.93 -0.33
C ARG A 5 2.47 -7.89 0.79
N VAL A 6 2.39 -8.32 2.04
CA VAL A 6 2.49 -7.45 3.22
C VAL A 6 3.94 -7.01 3.42
N ILE A 7 4.88 -7.95 3.30
CA ILE A 7 6.32 -7.68 3.39
C ILE A 7 6.75 -6.70 2.29
N LEU A 8 6.24 -6.90 1.07
CA LEU A 8 6.52 -5.99 -0.05
C LEU A 8 5.93 -4.59 0.17
N ALA A 9 4.77 -4.47 0.84
CA ALA A 9 4.16 -3.19 1.17
C ALA A 9 4.92 -2.40 2.25
N ILE A 10 5.68 -3.08 3.12
CA ILE A 10 6.51 -2.43 4.14
C ILE A 10 7.83 -1.93 3.54
N ILE A 11 8.48 -2.74 2.69
CA ILE A 11 9.77 -2.40 2.06
C ILE A 11 9.59 -1.40 0.92
N PHE A 12 8.54 -1.57 0.10
CA PHE A 12 8.28 -0.74 -1.06
C PHE A 12 6.76 -0.47 -1.19
N PRO A 13 6.21 0.44 -0.36
CA PRO A 13 4.78 0.74 -0.34
C PRO A 13 4.16 1.07 -1.71
N PRO A 14 4.79 1.83 -2.63
CA PRO A 14 4.18 2.13 -3.92
C PRO A 14 4.12 0.92 -4.88
N LEU A 15 5.07 -0.02 -4.80
CA LEU A 15 5.09 -1.22 -5.68
C LEU A 15 4.00 -2.22 -5.28
N ALA A 16 3.73 -2.37 -3.99
CA ALA A 16 2.72 -3.31 -3.51
C ALA A 16 1.28 -2.93 -3.89
N VAL A 17 1.08 -1.66 -4.29
CA VAL A 17 -0.24 -1.07 -4.58
C VAL A 17 -0.45 -0.84 -6.08
N ILE A 18 0.56 -1.09 -6.93
CA ILE A 18 0.45 -1.00 -8.40
C ILE A 18 -0.71 -1.84 -8.95
N ASP A 19 -0.90 -3.04 -8.42
CA ASP A 19 -1.99 -3.96 -8.76
C ASP A 19 -3.38 -3.52 -8.23
N ARG A 20 -3.42 -2.48 -7.40
CA ARG A 20 -4.64 -2.05 -6.70
C ARG A 20 -5.22 -0.73 -7.23
N GLY A 21 -4.48 0.02 -8.07
CA GLY A 21 -5.00 1.18 -8.81
C GLY A 21 -4.06 2.39 -8.85
N CYS A 22 -3.94 3.03 -10.04
CA CYS A 22 -2.98 4.12 -10.31
C CYS A 22 -3.17 5.34 -9.38
N GLY A 23 -4.41 5.69 -9.02
CA GLY A 23 -4.71 6.81 -8.12
C GLY A 23 -4.23 6.59 -6.69
N SER A 24 -4.45 5.40 -6.13
CA SER A 24 -3.98 5.07 -4.77
C SER A 24 -2.45 5.03 -4.68
N VAL A 25 -1.77 4.53 -5.72
CA VAL A 25 -0.31 4.52 -5.79
C VAL A 25 0.25 5.94 -5.73
N LEU A 26 -0.33 6.88 -6.48
CA LEU A 26 0.08 8.28 -6.50
C LEU A 26 -0.05 8.96 -5.13
N ILE A 27 -1.16 8.72 -4.42
CA ILE A 27 -1.37 9.24 -3.05
C ILE A 27 -0.34 8.66 -2.09
N ILE A 28 -0.11 7.34 -2.13
CA ILE A 28 0.82 6.66 -1.21
C ILE A 28 2.26 7.05 -1.51
N LEU A 29 2.61 7.24 -2.78
CA LEU A 29 3.94 7.70 -3.20
C LEU A 29 4.20 9.12 -2.69
N LEU A 30 3.22 10.02 -2.80
CA LEU A 30 3.32 11.38 -2.26
C LEU A 30 3.39 11.38 -0.72
N LEU A 31 2.61 10.53 -0.04
CA LEU A 31 2.68 10.32 1.40
C LEU A 31 4.03 9.75 1.83
N THR A 32 4.59 8.80 1.07
CA THR A 32 5.88 8.15 1.36
C THR A 32 7.04 9.16 1.27
N ILE A 33 6.97 10.11 0.34
CA ILE A 33 7.95 11.22 0.24
C ILE A 33 7.75 12.23 1.38
N ALA A 34 6.52 12.49 1.80
CA ALA A 34 6.23 13.33 2.98
C ALA A 34 6.56 12.64 4.32
N GLY A 35 6.64 11.31 4.34
CA GLY A 35 7.03 10.49 5.47
C GLY A 35 6.81 9.00 5.19
N TRP A 36 7.78 8.15 5.55
CA TRP A 36 7.68 6.71 5.27
C TRP A 36 6.51 6.03 6.01
N VAL A 37 6.27 6.43 7.27
CA VAL A 37 5.21 5.89 8.14
C VAL A 37 3.80 6.05 7.54
N PRO A 38 3.35 7.26 7.12
CA PRO A 38 2.02 7.40 6.52
C PRO A 38 1.85 6.63 5.20
N GLY A 39 2.93 6.42 4.43
CA GLY A 39 2.90 5.58 3.22
C GLY A 39 2.63 4.11 3.52
N VAL A 40 3.30 3.53 4.52
CA VAL A 40 3.11 2.12 4.95
C VAL A 40 1.71 1.91 5.54
N ILE A 41 1.22 2.84 6.36
CA ILE A 41 -0.14 2.77 6.93
C ILE A 41 -1.20 2.84 5.82
N GLY A 42 -1.05 3.75 4.86
CA GLY A 42 -1.97 3.86 3.72
C GLY A 42 -2.00 2.59 2.87
N ALA A 43 -0.83 2.01 2.58
CA ALA A 43 -0.71 0.74 1.89
C ALA A 43 -1.38 -0.40 2.65
N LEU A 44 -1.17 -0.51 3.98
CA LEU A 44 -1.79 -1.51 4.85
C LEU A 44 -3.31 -1.37 4.91
N VAL A 45 -3.86 -0.16 5.03
CA VAL A 45 -5.30 0.09 5.07
C VAL A 45 -5.97 -0.34 3.77
N ILE A 46 -5.39 0.03 2.62
CA ILE A 46 -5.90 -0.37 1.30
C ILE A 46 -5.80 -1.87 1.09
N LEU A 47 -4.71 -2.48 1.57
CA LEU A 47 -4.54 -3.92 1.54
C LEU A 47 -5.65 -4.60 2.35
N ASN A 48 -5.90 -4.13 3.58
CA ASN A 48 -6.85 -4.72 4.54
C ASN A 48 -8.30 -4.55 4.12
N ARG A 49 -8.67 -3.37 3.63
CA ARG A 49 -10.02 -3.08 3.14
C ARG A 49 -10.47 -3.95 1.98
N ARG A 50 -9.56 -4.55 1.20
CA ARG A 50 -9.94 -5.37 0.04
C ARG A 50 -10.37 -6.80 0.40
N ASN A 51 -9.90 -7.34 1.52
CA ASN A 51 -10.29 -8.69 1.95
C ASN A 51 -11.73 -8.79 2.44
N ASP A 52 -12.33 -7.66 2.82
CA ASP A 52 -13.73 -7.61 3.28
C ASP A 52 -14.74 -7.77 2.13
N TRP A 53 -14.28 -7.70 0.88
CA TRP A 53 -15.13 -7.75 -0.33
C TRP A 53 -14.86 -8.98 -1.22
N ASP A 54 -14.01 -9.90 -0.77
CA ASP A 54 -13.83 -11.25 -1.35
C ASP A 54 -14.68 -12.25 -0.55
#